data_AF-A0A7S3ME14-F1
#
_entry.id   AF-A0A7S3ME14-F1
#
_cell.length_a   1.000
_cell.length_b   1.000
_cell.length_c   1.000
_cell.angle_alpha   90.00
_cell.angle_beta   90.00
_cell.angle_gamma   90.00
#
_symmetry.space_group_name_H-M   'P 1'
#
loop_
_entity.id
_entity.type
_entity.pdbx_description
1 polymer ?
#
loop_
_entity_poly.entity_id
_entity_poly.type
_entity_poly.pdbx_seq_one_letter_code
_entity_poly.pdbx_strand_id
1 'polypeptide(L)'
;NSEAKMNVALATIAGKRSSPAETQSDDRSSSSTEEVLDLQGDQFGDNKEEISQLNLSYYDMWALGLTTAIGGHYFAWNEGLVIGFGGFFVALFLISTAYLSLVLCMAELSSALPFAGGAYGIARVTLGIFPGYLVSICDSYKSVIYVSLAVFSAGQIFTIIFQTNQDLEYLYWAIIFTVYLSVLTYGGRVFLQGKFRLA
;
A
#
# COMPACT_ATOMS: atom_id res chain seq x y z
N ASN A 1 -14.96 36.42 34.37
CA ASN A 1 -15.54 35.85 33.13
C ASN A 1 -14.59 34.89 32.39
N SER A 2 -13.31 34.74 32.80
CA SER A 2 -12.38 33.73 32.26
C SER A 2 -12.32 32.45 33.13
N GLU A 3 -12.42 32.57 34.45
CA GLU A 3 -12.34 31.41 35.36
C GLU A 3 -13.54 30.45 35.27
N ALA A 4 -14.74 30.98 35.01
CA ALA A 4 -15.94 30.15 34.82
C ALA A 4 -15.84 29.25 33.56
N LYS A 5 -15.11 29.69 32.52
CA LYS A 5 -14.93 28.91 31.29
C LYS A 5 -13.87 27.81 31.45
N MET A 6 -12.87 28.03 32.31
CA MET A 6 -11.82 27.05 32.59
C MET A 6 -12.31 25.89 33.46
N ASN A 7 -13.21 26.16 34.41
CA ASN A 7 -13.80 25.12 35.27
C ASN A 7 -14.78 24.20 34.51
N VAL A 8 -15.48 24.72 33.49
CA VAL A 8 -16.34 23.91 32.60
C VAL A 8 -15.51 23.02 31.67
N ALA A 9 -14.35 23.50 31.21
CA ALA A 9 -13.43 22.69 30.40
C ALA A 9 -12.80 21.56 31.23
N LEU A 10 -12.40 21.82 32.47
CA LEU A 10 -11.84 20.80 33.38
C LEU A 10 -12.89 19.76 33.83
N ALA A 11 -14.15 20.16 34.04
CA ALA A 11 -15.23 19.22 34.34
C ALA A 11 -15.54 18.29 33.15
N THR A 12 -15.47 18.80 31.92
CA THR A 12 -15.66 17.99 30.70
C THR A 12 -14.53 16.96 30.50
N ILE A 13 -13.30 17.32 30.84
CA ILE A 13 -12.15 16.41 30.73
C ILE A 13 -12.16 15.36 31.86
N ALA A 14 -12.58 15.74 33.08
CA ALA A 14 -12.69 14.82 34.21
C ALA A 14 -13.84 13.81 34.04
N GLY A 15 -14.95 14.20 33.40
CA GLY A 15 -16.09 13.31 33.13
C GLY A 15 -15.80 12.19 32.12
N LYS A 16 -14.70 12.28 31.35
CA LYS A 16 -14.36 11.29 30.32
C LYS A 16 -13.43 10.17 30.81
N ARG A 17 -13.11 10.12 32.11
CA ARG A 17 -12.17 9.13 32.70
C ARG A 17 -12.82 8.15 33.68
N SER A 18 -14.11 7.87 33.56
CA SER A 18 -14.76 6.75 34.25
C SER A 18 -15.12 5.64 33.26
N SER A 19 -14.18 4.73 33.06
CA SER A 19 -14.51 3.36 32.66
C SER A 19 -14.75 2.56 33.95
N PRO A 20 -15.91 1.93 34.13
CA PRO A 20 -15.98 0.69 34.88
C PRO A 20 -15.58 -0.45 33.95
N ALA A 21 -14.64 -1.26 34.43
CA ALA A 21 -14.37 -2.57 33.88
C ALA A 21 -15.61 -3.44 34.08
N GLU A 22 -16.24 -3.85 32.99
CA GLU A 22 -17.30 -4.85 33.00
C GLU A 22 -16.93 -5.98 32.03
N THR A 23 -16.74 -7.15 32.60
CA THR A 23 -16.51 -8.43 31.93
C THR A 23 -17.77 -8.81 31.16
N GLN A 24 -17.78 -8.54 29.87
CA GLN A 24 -18.81 -9.05 28.96
C GLN A 24 -18.12 -9.69 27.75
N SER A 25 -18.09 -11.02 27.81
CA SER A 25 -17.64 -11.93 26.78
C SER A 25 -18.57 -11.89 25.56
N ASP A 26 -17.93 -11.83 24.38
CA ASP A 26 -18.36 -12.39 23.09
C ASP A 26 -19.30 -11.63 22.11
N ASP A 27 -19.82 -10.43 22.40
CA ASP A 27 -20.65 -9.68 21.42
C ASP A 27 -20.04 -8.36 20.86
N ARG A 28 -18.89 -7.89 21.36
CA ARG A 28 -18.29 -6.61 20.91
C ARG A 28 -17.71 -6.64 19.48
N SER A 29 -17.41 -7.82 18.93
CA SER A 29 -16.82 -7.93 17.61
C SER A 29 -17.81 -7.58 16.49
N SER A 30 -19.10 -7.91 16.63
CA SER A 30 -20.08 -7.63 15.57
C SER A 30 -20.49 -6.16 15.56
N SER A 31 -20.75 -5.56 16.74
CA SER A 31 -21.12 -4.14 16.85
C SER A 31 -20.03 -3.19 16.35
N SER A 32 -18.75 -3.49 16.63
CA SER A 32 -17.64 -2.68 16.10
C SER A 32 -17.50 -2.83 14.58
N THR A 33 -17.92 -3.97 14.03
CA THR A 33 -17.83 -4.23 12.59
C THR A 33 -18.99 -3.58 11.85
N GLU A 34 -20.22 -3.65 12.38
CA GLU A 34 -21.38 -2.95 11.82
C GLU A 34 -21.25 -1.43 11.92
N GLU A 35 -20.77 -0.88 13.05
CA GLU A 35 -20.54 0.56 13.20
C GLU A 35 -19.41 1.06 12.28
N VAL A 36 -18.35 0.27 12.08
CA VAL A 36 -17.30 0.56 11.08
C VAL A 36 -17.84 0.43 9.66
N LEU A 37 -18.73 -0.53 9.38
CA LEU A 37 -19.36 -0.69 8.07
C LEU A 37 -20.32 0.47 7.76
N ASP A 38 -21.08 0.97 8.74
CA ASP A 38 -22.01 2.09 8.59
C ASP A 38 -21.29 3.43 8.47
N LEU A 39 -20.29 3.70 9.32
CA LEU A 39 -19.46 4.90 9.19
C LEU A 39 -18.69 4.91 7.85
N GLN A 40 -18.29 3.74 7.35
CA GLN A 40 -17.63 3.62 6.04
C GLN A 40 -18.63 3.75 4.88
N GLY A 41 -19.87 3.27 5.04
CA GLY A 41 -20.96 3.46 4.08
C GLY A 41 -21.23 4.94 3.83
N ASP A 42 -21.23 5.75 4.90
CA ASP A 42 -21.32 7.21 4.82
C ASP A 42 -20.08 7.85 4.16
N GLN A 43 -18.86 7.41 4.53
CA GLN A 43 -17.61 7.91 3.92
C GLN A 43 -17.48 7.55 2.43
N PHE A 44 -18.03 6.41 2.01
CA PHE A 44 -18.05 5.97 0.62
C PHE A 44 -19.13 6.72 -0.17
N GLY A 45 -20.28 7.02 0.46
CA GLY A 45 -21.33 7.86 -0.11
C GLY A 45 -20.83 9.26 -0.44
N ASP A 46 -20.08 9.89 0.47
CA ASP A 46 -19.48 11.21 0.30
C ASP A 46 -18.35 11.19 -0.76
N ASN A 47 -17.48 10.17 -0.73
CA ASN A 47 -16.45 9.96 -1.77
C ASN A 47 -17.04 9.68 -3.15
N LYS A 48 -18.25 9.13 -3.26
CA LYS A 48 -18.87 8.83 -4.55
C LYS A 48 -19.17 10.11 -5.34
N GLU A 49 -19.53 11.20 -4.66
CA GLU A 49 -19.74 12.50 -5.30
C GLU A 49 -18.41 13.11 -5.77
N GLU A 50 -17.33 12.98 -4.98
CA GLU A 50 -16.00 13.48 -5.32
C GLU A 50 -15.31 12.63 -6.41
N ILE A 51 -15.42 11.30 -6.35
CA ILE A 51 -14.94 10.35 -7.36
C ILE A 51 -15.74 10.50 -8.65
N SER A 52 -17.02 10.83 -8.60
CA SER A 52 -17.81 11.16 -9.80
C SER A 52 -17.27 12.40 -10.53
N GLN A 53 -16.56 13.32 -9.84
CA GLN A 53 -15.91 14.46 -10.49
C GLN A 53 -14.57 14.08 -11.14
N LEU A 54 -13.91 13.04 -10.65
CA LEU A 54 -12.81 12.38 -11.36
C LEU A 54 -13.41 11.46 -12.44
N ASN A 55 -13.41 11.90 -13.70
CA ASN A 55 -13.71 11.05 -14.87
C ASN A 55 -12.62 9.97 -15.08
N LEU A 56 -12.37 9.11 -14.08
CA LEU A 56 -11.47 7.97 -14.19
C LEU A 56 -12.15 6.92 -15.07
N SER A 57 -11.62 6.75 -16.26
CA SER A 57 -12.16 5.80 -17.22
C SER A 57 -11.72 4.38 -16.87
N TYR A 58 -12.48 3.38 -17.32
CA TYR A 58 -12.10 1.96 -17.22
C TYR A 58 -10.69 1.71 -17.79
N TYR A 59 -10.33 2.45 -18.85
CA TYR A 59 -9.01 2.37 -19.48
C TYR A 59 -7.87 2.81 -18.55
N ASP A 60 -8.10 3.77 -17.65
CA ASP A 60 -7.06 4.27 -16.74
C ASP A 60 -6.72 3.20 -15.68
N MET A 61 -7.73 2.50 -15.18
CA MET A 61 -7.56 1.40 -14.23
C MET A 61 -6.86 0.20 -14.89
N TRP A 62 -7.23 -0.11 -16.14
CA TRP A 62 -6.57 -1.15 -16.91
C TRP A 62 -5.10 -0.81 -17.19
N ALA A 63 -4.82 0.44 -17.57
CA ALA A 63 -3.46 0.92 -17.79
C ALA A 63 -2.61 0.84 -16.50
N LEU A 64 -3.17 1.22 -15.35
CA LEU A 64 -2.48 1.14 -14.06
C LEU A 64 -2.10 -0.30 -13.68
N GLY A 65 -3.01 -1.26 -13.92
CA GLY A 65 -2.72 -2.69 -13.74
C GLY A 65 -1.61 -3.19 -14.67
N LEU A 66 -1.67 -2.81 -15.96
CA LEU A 66 -0.69 -3.22 -16.96
C LEU A 66 0.72 -2.65 -16.68
N THR A 67 0.81 -1.36 -16.32
CA THR A 67 2.07 -0.71 -15.97
C THR A 67 2.74 -1.40 -14.78
N THR A 68 1.95 -1.77 -13.76
CA THR A 68 2.46 -2.46 -12.57
C THR A 68 3.00 -3.85 -12.90
N ALA A 69 2.29 -4.61 -13.74
CA ALA A 69 2.70 -5.97 -14.12
C ALA A 69 3.99 -5.98 -14.97
N ILE A 70 4.11 -5.05 -15.91
CA ILE A 70 5.27 -4.99 -16.82
C ILE A 70 6.55 -4.57 -16.06
N GLY A 71 6.44 -3.67 -15.09
CA GLY A 71 7.58 -3.12 -14.33
C GLY A 71 8.50 -4.18 -13.68
N GLY A 72 7.98 -5.37 -13.35
CA GLY A 72 8.75 -6.42 -12.67
C GLY A 72 9.47 -7.43 -13.56
N HIS A 73 9.17 -7.50 -14.86
CA HIS A 73 9.60 -8.61 -15.72
C HIS A 73 10.99 -8.41 -16.38
N TYR A 74 11.63 -7.25 -16.18
CA TYR A 74 12.78 -6.84 -17.00
C TYR A 74 14.09 -7.60 -16.75
N PHE A 75 14.29 -8.22 -15.58
CA PHE A 75 15.61 -8.72 -15.19
C PHE A 75 15.77 -10.25 -15.21
N ALA A 76 14.69 -11.02 -15.03
CA ALA A 76 14.80 -12.45 -14.72
C ALA A 76 14.69 -13.40 -15.93
N TRP A 77 14.37 -12.88 -17.12
CA TRP A 77 14.14 -13.73 -18.30
C TRP A 77 15.43 -14.34 -18.87
N ASN A 78 16.55 -13.62 -18.78
CA ASN A 78 17.85 -14.09 -19.25
C ASN A 78 18.35 -15.28 -18.42
N GLU A 79 18.32 -15.16 -17.10
CA GLU A 79 18.72 -16.23 -16.18
C GLU A 79 17.86 -17.49 -16.33
N GLY A 80 16.56 -17.33 -16.60
CA GLY A 80 15.66 -18.45 -16.85
C GLY A 80 15.96 -19.20 -18.16
N LEU A 81 16.38 -18.47 -19.21
CA LEU A 81 16.71 -19.06 -20.51
C LEU A 81 18.03 -19.83 -20.51
N VAL A 82 18.98 -19.50 -19.62
CA VAL A 82 20.24 -20.23 -19.46
C VAL A 82 20.01 -21.69 -19.07
N ILE A 83 18.93 -21.98 -18.33
CA ILE A 83 18.55 -23.33 -17.88
C ILE A 83 17.86 -24.13 -19.01
N GLY A 84 17.42 -23.45 -20.07
CA GLY A 84 16.81 -24.04 -21.27
C GLY A 84 15.35 -23.63 -21.49
N PHE A 85 14.98 -23.44 -22.76
CA PHE A 85 13.68 -22.89 -23.17
C PHE A 85 12.48 -23.74 -22.71
N GLY A 86 12.57 -25.07 -22.81
CA GLY A 86 11.47 -25.97 -22.48
C GLY A 86 11.10 -25.94 -20.99
N GLY A 87 12.10 -25.97 -20.10
CA GLY A 87 11.88 -25.90 -18.66
C GLY A 87 11.34 -24.53 -18.22
N PHE A 88 11.88 -23.46 -18.80
CA PHE A 88 11.43 -22.09 -18.53
C PHE A 88 9.97 -21.88 -18.96
N PHE A 89 9.56 -22.38 -20.12
CA PHE A 89 8.19 -22.25 -20.61
C PHE A 89 7.16 -22.95 -19.69
N VAL A 90 7.47 -24.19 -19.25
CA VAL A 90 6.59 -24.93 -18.33
C VAL A 90 6.51 -24.23 -16.96
N ALA A 91 7.63 -23.74 -16.44
CA ALA A 91 7.66 -23.00 -15.18
C ALA A 91 6.82 -21.71 -15.25
N LEU A 92 6.95 -20.94 -16.34
CA LEU A 92 6.13 -19.75 -16.59
C LEU A 92 4.64 -20.09 -16.69
N PHE A 93 4.28 -21.18 -17.36
CA PHE A 93 2.89 -21.59 -17.48
C PHE A 93 2.29 -21.99 -16.13
N LEU A 94 3.04 -22.72 -15.31
CA LEU A 94 2.63 -23.12 -13.97
C LEU A 94 2.42 -21.91 -13.04
N ILE A 95 3.41 -21.00 -12.98
CA ILE A 95 3.32 -19.83 -12.12
C ILE A 95 2.23 -18.86 -12.59
N SER A 96 2.03 -18.71 -13.90
CA SER A 96 0.98 -17.87 -14.49
C SER A 96 -0.41 -18.38 -14.11
N THR A 97 -0.64 -19.70 -14.21
CA THR A 97 -1.92 -20.29 -13.83
C THR A 97 -2.19 -20.16 -12.33
N ALA A 98 -1.19 -20.41 -11.49
CA ALA A 98 -1.30 -20.22 -10.04
C ALA A 98 -1.59 -18.76 -9.68
N TYR A 99 -0.92 -17.81 -10.35
CA TYR A 99 -1.14 -16.38 -10.15
C TYR A 99 -2.53 -15.94 -10.64
N LEU A 100 -3.00 -16.43 -11.78
CA LEU A 100 -4.36 -16.15 -12.28
C LEU A 100 -5.42 -16.62 -11.28
N SER A 101 -5.27 -17.82 -10.71
CA SER A 101 -6.17 -18.30 -9.66
C SER A 101 -6.17 -17.38 -8.44
N LEU A 102 -4.99 -16.91 -8.01
CA LEU A 102 -4.87 -15.99 -6.88
C LEU A 102 -5.54 -14.64 -7.16
N VAL A 103 -5.38 -14.09 -8.36
CA VAL A 103 -6.02 -12.83 -8.77
C VAL A 103 -7.53 -12.97 -8.80
N LEU A 104 -8.07 -14.09 -9.29
CA LEU A 104 -9.51 -14.35 -9.28
C LEU A 104 -10.06 -14.43 -7.85
N CYS A 105 -9.35 -15.09 -6.92
CA CYS A 105 -9.73 -15.09 -5.51
C CYS A 105 -9.73 -13.67 -4.91
N MET A 106 -8.73 -12.86 -5.24
CA MET A 106 -8.66 -11.46 -4.78
C MET A 106 -9.75 -10.58 -5.42
N ALA A 107 -10.17 -10.87 -6.64
CA ALA A 107 -11.24 -10.14 -7.33
C ALA A 107 -12.63 -10.40 -6.68
N GLU A 108 -12.93 -11.66 -6.35
CA GLU A 108 -14.15 -12.02 -5.60
C GLU A 108 -14.16 -11.34 -4.22
N LEU A 109 -13.01 -11.37 -3.53
CA LEU A 109 -12.86 -10.74 -2.21
C LEU A 109 -13.01 -9.21 -2.27
N SER A 110 -12.47 -8.57 -3.31
CA SER A 110 -12.56 -7.12 -3.52
C SER A 110 -13.97 -6.67 -3.90
N SER A 111 -14.77 -7.52 -4.55
CA SER A 111 -16.15 -7.18 -4.94
C SER A 111 -17.14 -7.35 -3.78
N ALA A 112 -16.85 -8.27 -2.86
CA ALA A 112 -17.63 -8.48 -1.64
C ALA A 112 -17.47 -7.37 -0.60
N LEU A 113 -16.39 -6.59 -0.69
CA LEU A 113 -15.92 -5.72 0.38
C LEU A 113 -15.49 -4.34 -0.17
N PRO A 114 -16.42 -3.37 -0.28
CA PRO A 114 -16.14 -2.05 -0.86
C PRO A 114 -15.43 -1.13 0.14
N PHE A 115 -14.27 -1.55 0.67
CA PHE A 115 -13.44 -0.73 1.55
C PHE A 115 -12.07 -0.42 0.95
N ALA A 116 -11.69 0.86 0.99
CA ALA A 116 -10.38 1.37 0.58
C ALA A 116 -9.29 1.10 1.64
N GLY A 117 -9.20 -0.15 2.14
CA GLY A 117 -8.35 -0.53 3.28
C GLY A 117 -7.07 -1.30 2.93
N GLY A 118 -6.85 -1.61 1.64
CA GLY A 118 -5.73 -2.45 1.19
C GLY A 118 -5.72 -3.85 1.84
N ALA A 119 -4.57 -4.52 1.77
CA ALA A 119 -4.40 -5.87 2.33
C ALA A 119 -4.66 -5.93 3.85
N TYR A 120 -4.40 -4.84 4.58
CA TYR A 120 -4.67 -4.73 6.01
C TYR A 120 -6.17 -4.79 6.34
N GLY A 121 -6.99 -4.00 5.64
CA GLY A 121 -8.44 -3.97 5.86
C GLY A 121 -9.07 -5.34 5.59
N ILE A 122 -8.64 -6.01 4.51
CA ILE A 122 -9.10 -7.35 4.17
C ILE A 122 -8.69 -8.38 5.24
N ALA A 123 -7.45 -8.32 5.74
CA ALA A 123 -6.96 -9.24 6.77
C ALA A 123 -7.71 -9.08 8.11
N ARG A 124 -8.10 -7.85 8.45
CA ARG A 124 -8.86 -7.55 9.67
C ARG A 124 -10.28 -8.11 9.63
N VAL A 125 -10.94 -8.03 8.48
CA VAL A 125 -12.31 -8.51 8.30
C VAL A 125 -12.38 -10.04 8.20
N THR A 126 -11.33 -10.68 7.65
CA THR A 126 -11.32 -12.14 7.42
C THR A 126 -10.75 -12.95 8.58
N LEU A 127 -9.67 -12.47 9.24
CA LEU A 127 -8.89 -13.27 10.19
C LEU A 127 -8.79 -12.61 11.59
N GLY A 128 -9.27 -11.38 11.76
CA GLY A 128 -9.29 -10.65 13.03
C GLY A 128 -8.06 -9.75 13.28
N ILE A 129 -7.94 -9.24 14.51
CA ILE A 129 -7.01 -8.16 14.89
C ILE A 129 -5.53 -8.54 14.75
N PHE A 130 -5.16 -9.73 15.25
CA PHE A 130 -3.77 -10.20 15.29
C PHE A 130 -3.15 -10.41 13.90
N PRO A 131 -3.77 -11.18 12.98
CA PRO A 131 -3.23 -11.36 11.63
C PRO A 131 -3.24 -10.08 10.80
N GLY A 132 -4.22 -9.20 10.99
CA GLY A 132 -4.20 -7.88 10.35
C GLY A 132 -2.95 -7.07 10.73
N TYR A 133 -2.56 -7.04 12.00
CA TYR A 133 -1.34 -6.37 12.44
C TYR A 133 -0.07 -6.96 11.80
N LEU A 134 0.04 -8.30 11.73
CA LEU A 134 1.18 -8.96 11.10
C LEU A 134 1.28 -8.65 9.60
N VAL A 135 0.16 -8.59 8.89
CA VAL A 135 0.12 -8.24 7.47
C VAL A 135 0.64 -6.82 7.23
N SER A 136 0.27 -5.84 8.05
CA SER A 136 0.78 -4.47 7.93
C SER A 136 2.29 -4.36 8.15
N ILE A 137 2.82 -5.09 9.13
CA ILE A 137 4.26 -5.12 9.38
C ILE A 137 4.98 -5.76 8.19
N CYS A 138 4.48 -6.91 7.73
CA CYS A 138 5.04 -7.62 6.58
C CYS A 138 5.04 -6.74 5.32
N ASP A 139 3.93 -6.05 5.05
CA ASP A 139 3.80 -5.17 3.89
C ASP A 139 4.75 -3.96 3.96
N SER A 140 4.97 -3.42 5.16
CA SER A 140 5.96 -2.37 5.41
C SER A 140 7.38 -2.85 5.09
N TYR A 141 7.76 -4.03 5.58
CA TYR A 141 9.07 -4.61 5.28
C TYR A 141 9.23 -4.95 3.80
N LYS A 142 8.21 -5.55 3.17
CA LYS A 142 8.21 -5.81 1.72
C LYS A 142 8.51 -4.55 0.94
N SER A 143 7.88 -3.44 1.29
CA SER A 143 8.05 -2.17 0.59
C SER A 143 9.46 -1.62 0.73
N VAL A 144 10.06 -1.72 1.93
CA VAL A 144 11.47 -1.33 2.15
C VAL A 144 12.43 -2.21 1.36
N ILE A 145 12.24 -3.53 1.41
CA ILE A 145 13.07 -4.50 0.68
C ILE A 145 12.97 -4.27 -0.82
N TYR A 146 11.75 -4.04 -1.34
CA TYR A 146 11.52 -3.78 -2.76
C TYR A 146 12.25 -2.52 -3.25
N VAL A 147 12.15 -1.41 -2.50
CA VAL A 147 12.88 -0.18 -2.82
C VAL A 147 14.39 -0.41 -2.77
N SER A 148 14.88 -1.13 -1.75
CA SER A 148 16.31 -1.45 -1.63
C SER A 148 16.81 -2.26 -2.82
N LEU A 149 16.05 -3.26 -3.26
CA LEU A 149 16.37 -4.09 -4.43
C LEU A 149 16.36 -3.26 -5.72
N ALA A 150 15.39 -2.36 -5.89
CA ALA A 150 15.31 -1.49 -7.06
C ALA A 150 16.49 -0.52 -7.16
N VAL A 151 16.95 0.04 -6.04
CA VAL A 151 18.13 0.92 -6.01
C VAL A 151 19.40 0.13 -6.24
N PHE A 152 19.48 -1.09 -5.71
CA PHE A 152 20.60 -2.00 -5.96
C PHE A 152 20.73 -2.35 -7.44
N SER A 153 19.64 -2.76 -8.10
CA SER A 153 19.66 -3.08 -9.53
C SER A 153 20.00 -1.86 -10.40
N ALA A 154 19.51 -0.67 -10.04
CA ALA A 154 19.90 0.57 -10.71
C ALA A 154 21.41 0.83 -10.58
N GLY A 155 21.98 0.68 -9.38
CA GLY A 155 23.43 0.83 -9.16
C GLY A 155 24.29 -0.11 -10.02
N GLN A 156 23.84 -1.35 -10.21
CA GLN A 156 24.52 -2.31 -11.07
C GLN A 156 24.49 -1.88 -12.55
N ILE A 157 23.35 -1.38 -13.04
CA ILE A 157 23.23 -0.87 -14.42
C ILE A 157 24.19 0.31 -14.65
N PHE A 158 24.28 1.25 -13.70
CA PHE A 158 25.22 2.36 -13.79
C PHE A 158 26.69 1.90 -13.82
N THR A 159 27.03 0.89 -13.01
CA THR A 159 28.38 0.32 -12.98
C THR A 159 28.76 -0.33 -14.31
N ILE A 160 27.81 -1.03 -14.95
CA ILE A 160 27.99 -1.63 -16.29
C ILE A 160 28.19 -0.54 -17.35
N ILE A 161 27.40 0.53 -17.33
CA ILE A 161 27.48 1.62 -18.32
C ILE A 161 28.81 2.39 -18.22
N PHE A 162 29.27 2.68 -17.00
CA PHE A 162 30.49 3.46 -16.77
C PHE A 162 31.77 2.60 -16.69
N GLN A 163 31.68 1.28 -16.88
CA GLN A 163 32.81 0.33 -16.82
C GLN A 163 33.78 0.59 -15.65
N THR A 164 33.23 0.87 -14.47
CA THR A 164 33.99 1.31 -13.29
C THR A 164 34.26 0.13 -12.34
N ASN A 165 35.35 0.20 -11.56
CA ASN A 165 35.74 -0.83 -10.57
C ASN A 165 34.61 -1.13 -9.55
N GLN A 166 34.49 -2.41 -9.15
CA GLN A 166 33.48 -2.90 -8.19
C GLN A 166 33.50 -2.18 -6.83
N ASP A 167 34.63 -1.63 -6.40
CA ASP A 167 34.73 -0.89 -5.14
C ASP A 167 33.88 0.40 -5.12
N LEU A 168 33.59 0.97 -6.29
CA LEU A 168 32.76 2.17 -6.44
C LEU A 168 31.26 1.86 -6.55
N GLU A 169 30.87 0.59 -6.62
CA GLU A 169 29.46 0.16 -6.67
C GLU A 169 28.66 0.66 -5.46
N TYR A 170 29.27 0.60 -4.26
CA TYR A 170 28.67 1.11 -3.03
C TYR A 170 28.47 2.63 -3.06
N LEU A 171 29.34 3.38 -3.74
CA LEU A 171 29.24 4.83 -3.88
C LEU A 171 28.08 5.20 -4.81
N TYR A 172 27.95 4.50 -5.95
CA TYR A 172 26.82 4.68 -6.87
C TYR A 172 25.48 4.34 -6.20
N TRP A 173 25.44 3.24 -5.44
CA TRP A 173 24.27 2.88 -4.65
C TRP A 173 23.86 4.01 -3.69
N ALA A 174 24.81 4.55 -2.92
CA ALA A 174 24.53 5.63 -1.97
C ALA A 174 24.04 6.92 -2.67
N ILE A 175 24.61 7.27 -3.82
CA ILE A 175 24.21 8.44 -4.62
C ILE A 175 22.78 8.26 -5.14
N ILE A 176 22.48 7.12 -5.79
CA ILE A 176 21.15 6.84 -6.36
C ILE A 176 20.09 6.78 -5.25
N PHE A 177 20.42 6.16 -4.12
CA PHE A 177 19.54 6.10 -2.95
C PHE A 177 19.21 7.50 -2.42
N THR A 178 20.22 8.36 -2.31
CA THR A 178 20.05 9.75 -1.86
C THR A 178 19.19 10.56 -2.83
N VAL A 179 19.40 10.39 -4.14
CA VAL A 179 18.57 11.04 -5.18
C VAL A 179 17.13 10.54 -5.11
N TYR A 180 16.91 9.24 -4.97
CA TYR A 180 15.59 8.64 -4.86
C TYR A 180 14.82 9.15 -3.63
N LEU A 181 15.47 9.18 -2.45
CA LEU A 181 14.88 9.75 -1.24
C LEU A 181 14.61 11.24 -1.37
N SER A 182 15.49 11.98 -2.04
CA SER A 182 15.29 13.40 -2.31
C SER A 182 14.01 13.60 -3.13
N VAL A 183 13.86 12.88 -4.25
CA VAL A 183 12.65 12.95 -5.08
C VAL A 183 11.38 12.59 -4.30
N LEU A 184 11.42 11.52 -3.49
CA LEU A 184 10.27 11.12 -2.66
C LEU A 184 9.88 12.20 -1.64
N THR A 185 10.86 12.85 -1.01
CA THR A 185 10.61 13.88 0.02
C THR A 185 10.16 15.22 -0.57
N TYR A 186 10.58 15.56 -1.80
CA TYR A 186 10.11 16.74 -2.50
C TYR A 186 8.71 16.55 -3.10
N GLY A 187 8.38 15.36 -3.59
CA GLY A 187 7.13 15.03 -4.31
C GLY A 187 5.85 15.49 -3.61
N GLY A 188 5.76 15.33 -2.29
CA GLY A 188 4.59 15.79 -1.52
C GLY A 188 4.38 17.31 -1.55
N ARG A 189 5.45 18.10 -1.55
CA ARG A 189 5.36 19.58 -1.53
C ARG A 189 5.13 20.16 -2.91
N VAL A 190 5.77 19.63 -3.96
CA VAL A 190 5.59 20.13 -5.34
C VAL A 190 4.25 19.71 -5.95
N PHE A 191 3.74 18.52 -5.64
CA PHE A 191 2.44 18.07 -6.16
C PHE A 191 1.28 18.87 -5.57
N LEU A 192 1.31 19.15 -4.26
CA LEU A 192 0.28 19.98 -3.60
C LEU A 192 0.32 21.45 -4.05
N GLN A 193 1.50 22.00 -4.33
CA GLN A 193 1.63 23.39 -4.79
C GLN A 193 1.22 23.58 -6.27
N GLY A 194 1.38 22.57 -7.12
CA GLY A 194 0.90 22.61 -8.50
C GLY A 194 -0.63 22.66 -8.60
N LYS A 195 -1.32 21.89 -7.76
CA LYS A 195 -2.79 21.87 -7.71
C LYS A 195 -3.42 23.19 -7.26
N PHE A 196 -2.80 23.93 -6.33
CA PHE A 196 -3.30 25.24 -5.87
C PHE A 196 -2.96 26.42 -6.79
N ARG A 197 -2.08 26.23 -7.80
CA ARG A 197 -1.73 27.29 -8.76
C ARG A 197 -2.58 27.31 -10.02
N LEU A 198 -3.38 26.27 -10.25
CA LEU A 198 -4.21 26.09 -11.45
C LEU A 198 -5.71 26.07 -11.15
N ALA A 199 -6.10 26.28 -9.89
CA ALA A 199 -7.46 26.59 -9.45
C ALA A 199 -7.54 28.05 -9.05
#